data_AF-A0A2G9ZZJ2-F1
#
_entry.id   AF-A0A2G9ZZJ2-F1
#
_cell.length_a   1.000
_cell.length_b   1.000
_cell.length_c   1.000
_cell.angle_alpha   90.00
_cell.angle_beta   90.00
_cell.angle_gamma   90.00
#
_symmetry.space_group_name_H-M   'P 1'
#
loop_
_entity.id
_entity.type
_entity.pdbx_description
1 polymer ?
#
loop_
_entity_poly.entity_id
_entity_poly.type
_entity_poly.pdbx_seq_one_letter_code
_entity_poly.pdbx_strand_id
1 'polypeptide(L)'
;ACAIHSLDVSWKNLMGLQMSGKIQPVSEKMEAAQAIGAYLRKFPFVKNFFSGLSEMTLNDFSRHLNAGLYVFLPESIFFMDNAVEFGFRQPIDKEVLFP
;
A
#
# COMPACT_ATOMS: atom_id res chain seq x y z
N ALA A 1 -4.25 20.72 1.79
CA ALA A 1 -4.81 19.34 1.79
C ALA A 1 -5.81 19.24 0.63
N CYS A 2 -5.69 18.22 -0.22
CA CYS A 2 -6.66 17.95 -1.29
C CYS A 2 -7.41 16.67 -0.89
N ALA A 3 -8.74 16.75 -0.80
CA ALA A 3 -9.59 15.60 -0.56
C ALA A 3 -10.24 15.18 -1.88
N ILE A 4 -9.87 14.00 -2.38
CA ILE A 4 -10.52 13.40 -3.54
C ILE A 4 -11.75 12.66 -3.01
N HIS A 5 -12.94 13.22 -3.21
CA HIS A 5 -14.21 12.56 -2.89
C HIS A 5 -14.76 11.91 -4.15
N SER A 6 -14.98 10.60 -4.13
CA SER A 6 -15.84 9.94 -5.12
C SER A 6 -17.27 10.40 -4.89
N LEU A 7 -17.90 10.99 -5.91
CA LEU A 7 -19.22 11.63 -5.81
C LEU A 7 -20.35 10.67 -5.34
N ASP A 8 -20.18 9.35 -5.48
CA ASP A 8 -21.28 8.39 -5.32
C ASP A 8 -21.07 7.28 -4.27
N VAL A 9 -19.98 7.33 -3.48
CA VAL A 9 -19.79 6.32 -2.43
C VAL A 9 -20.42 6.83 -1.14
N SER A 10 -21.72 6.55 -0.99
CA SER A 10 -22.39 6.66 0.31
C SER A 10 -21.53 5.97 1.36
N TRP A 11 -21.35 6.57 2.53
CA TRP A 11 -20.56 5.97 3.61
C TRP A 11 -21.05 4.55 3.97
N LYS A 12 -22.34 4.27 3.70
CA LYS A 12 -22.99 2.96 3.86
C LYS A 12 -22.40 1.87 2.97
N ASN A 13 -21.73 2.23 1.88
CA ASN A 13 -21.17 1.28 0.91
C ASN A 13 -19.64 1.19 1.04
N LEU A 14 -19.05 1.80 2.08
CA LEU A 14 -17.61 1.71 2.31
C LEU A 14 -17.26 0.32 2.82
N MET A 15 -16.46 -0.37 2.02
CA MET A 15 -15.82 -1.63 2.37
C MET A 15 -14.31 -1.44 2.37
N GLY A 16 -13.60 -2.17 3.22
CA GLY A 16 -12.14 -2.05 3.27
C GLY A 16 -11.47 -2.98 4.25
N LEU A 17 -10.15 -2.86 4.29
CA LEU A 17 -9.30 -3.54 5.26
C LEU A 17 -8.71 -2.50 6.21
N GLN A 18 -8.92 -2.69 7.50
CA GLN A 18 -8.26 -1.92 8.54
C GLN A 18 -7.21 -2.79 9.20
N MET A 19 -5.97 -2.32 9.26
CA MET A 19 -4.86 -3.08 9.80
C MET A 19 -4.09 -2.25 10.83
N SER A 20 -3.63 -2.90 11.90
CA SER A 20 -2.65 -2.33 12.83
C SER A 20 -1.43 -3.24 12.90
N GLY A 21 -0.26 -2.66 13.13
CA GLY A 21 0.97 -3.43 13.22
C GLY A 21 2.19 -2.54 13.24
N LYS A 22 3.33 -3.11 12.85
CA LYS A 22 4.63 -2.44 12.92
C LYS A 22 5.08 -1.99 11.54
N ILE A 23 5.85 -0.92 11.51
CA ILE A 23 6.57 -0.48 10.31
C ILE A 23 8.06 -0.70 10.57
N GLN A 24 8.76 -1.28 9.61
CA GLN A 24 10.20 -1.48 9.68
C GLN A 24 10.88 -0.96 8.40
N PRO A 25 12.08 -0.36 8.49
CA PRO A 25 12.83 0.01 7.31
C PRO A 25 13.26 -1.26 6.57
N VAL A 26 13.21 -1.24 5.24
CA VAL A 26 13.76 -2.34 4.44
C VAL A 26 15.29 -2.22 4.45
N SER A 27 15.96 -3.14 5.15
CA SER A 27 17.41 -3.14 5.31
C SER A 27 18.13 -3.84 4.16
N GLU A 28 17.50 -4.82 3.51
CA GLU A 28 18.13 -5.64 2.48
C GLU A 28 17.93 -5.07 1.08
N LYS A 29 19.04 -4.90 0.35
CA LYS A 29 19.03 -4.37 -1.03
C LYS A 29 18.27 -5.28 -1.99
N MET A 30 18.27 -6.59 -1.79
CA MET A 30 17.56 -7.50 -2.69
C MET A 30 16.04 -7.42 -2.51
N GLU A 31 15.55 -7.44 -1.27
CA GLU A 31 14.13 -7.26 -0.97
C GLU A 31 13.61 -5.92 -1.50
N ALA A 32 14.40 -4.86 -1.29
CA ALA A 32 14.05 -3.53 -1.74
C ALA A 32 13.93 -3.46 -3.28
N ALA A 33 14.82 -4.14 -4.02
CA ALA A 33 14.78 -4.17 -5.49
C ALA A 33 13.55 -4.95 -5.99
N GLN A 34 13.23 -6.07 -5.35
CA GLN A 34 12.04 -6.86 -5.68
C GLN A 34 10.74 -6.07 -5.42
N ALA A 35 10.66 -5.38 -4.28
CA ALA A 35 9.51 -4.56 -3.91
C ALA A 35 9.28 -3.41 -4.91
N ILE A 36 10.34 -2.69 -5.29
CA ILE A 36 10.26 -1.64 -6.31
C ILE A 36 9.85 -2.22 -7.67
N GLY A 37 10.45 -3.34 -8.07
CA GLY A 37 10.09 -4.01 -9.33
C GLY A 37 8.62 -4.45 -9.37
N ALA A 38 8.08 -4.96 -8.26
CA ALA A 38 6.66 -5.27 -8.13
C ALA A 38 5.78 -4.01 -8.18
N TYR A 39 6.18 -2.94 -7.50
CA TYR A 39 5.47 -1.66 -7.50
C TYR A 39 5.37 -1.04 -8.90
N LEU A 40 6.49 -1.00 -9.65
CA LEU A 40 6.53 -0.46 -11.00
C LEU A 40 5.72 -1.29 -12.01
N ARG A 41 5.60 -2.60 -11.80
CA ARG A 41 4.70 -3.46 -12.60
C ARG A 41 3.23 -3.16 -12.31
N LYS A 42 2.89 -2.96 -11.04
CA LYS A 42 1.52 -2.64 -10.61
C LYS A 42 1.08 -1.23 -11.04
N PHE A 43 2.00 -0.27 -11.01
CA PHE A 43 1.74 1.13 -11.31
C PHE A 43 2.63 1.63 -12.45
N PRO A 44 2.38 1.19 -13.70
CA PRO A 44 3.24 1.53 -14.83
C PRO A 44 3.25 3.03 -15.14
N PHE A 45 2.20 3.78 -14.75
CA PHE A 45 2.12 5.23 -14.95
C PHE A 45 3.26 5.99 -14.24
N VAL A 46 3.85 5.41 -13.20
CA VAL A 46 4.98 6.00 -12.48
C VAL A 46 6.13 6.28 -13.44
N LYS A 47 6.28 5.49 -14.52
CA LYS A 47 7.22 5.70 -15.65
C LYS A 47 7.13 7.09 -16.28
N ASN A 48 5.95 7.71 -16.24
CA ASN A 48 5.73 9.04 -16.82
C ASN A 48 6.19 10.17 -15.90
N PHE A 49 6.31 9.90 -14.59
CA PHE A 49 6.73 10.88 -13.59
C PHE A 49 8.25 10.93 -13.41
N PHE A 50 8.96 9.87 -13.78
CA PHE A 50 10.42 9.82 -13.74
C PHE A 50 10.96 9.47 -15.13
N SER A 51 11.35 10.48 -15.89
CA SER A 51 12.08 10.31 -17.15
C SER A 51 13.35 9.49 -16.88
N GLY A 52 13.46 8.28 -17.45
CA GLY A 52 14.58 7.36 -17.25
C GLY A 52 14.26 6.05 -16.50
N LEU A 53 12.98 5.77 -16.23
CA LEU A 53 12.53 4.61 -15.44
C LEU A 53 12.82 3.21 -16.04
N SER A 54 13.40 3.11 -17.23
CA SER A 54 13.88 1.84 -17.79
C SER A 54 15.11 1.29 -17.05
N GLU A 55 15.87 2.12 -16.32
CA GLU A 55 17.14 1.73 -15.68
C GLU A 55 17.27 2.15 -14.21
N MET A 56 16.16 2.46 -13.54
CA MET A 56 16.21 3.02 -12.19
C MET A 56 16.73 1.98 -11.16
N THR A 57 17.83 2.31 -10.48
CA THR A 57 18.33 1.53 -9.34
C THR A 57 17.60 1.94 -8.05
N LEU A 58 17.69 1.12 -7.01
CA LEU A 58 17.19 1.44 -5.66
C LEU A 58 17.62 2.84 -5.16
N ASN A 59 18.86 3.23 -5.46
CA ASN A 59 19.39 4.52 -5.05
C ASN A 59 18.71 5.69 -5.75
N ASP A 60 18.31 5.50 -7.01
CA ASP A 60 17.65 6.53 -7.80
C ASP A 60 16.22 6.74 -7.31
N PHE A 61 15.51 5.67 -6.94
CA PHE A 61 14.17 5.76 -6.36
C PHE A 61 14.18 6.59 -5.06
N SER A 62 15.07 6.26 -4.12
CA SER A 62 15.20 6.99 -2.85
C SER A 62 15.62 8.45 -3.02
N ARG A 63 16.51 8.74 -3.99
CA ARG A 63 16.98 10.11 -4.26
C ARG A 63 15.93 10.99 -4.93
N HIS A 64 15.19 10.48 -5.91
CA HIS A 64 14.21 11.28 -6.65
C HIS A 64 12.92 11.50 -5.86
N LEU A 65 12.51 10.52 -5.05
CA LEU A 65 11.28 10.60 -4.25
C LEU A 65 11.49 11.20 -2.86
N ASN A 66 12.74 11.33 -2.40
CA ASN A 66 13.08 11.69 -1.02
C ASN A 66 12.26 10.87 0.00
N ALA A 67 12.10 9.57 -0.28
CA ALA A 67 11.24 8.65 0.46
C ALA A 67 12.03 7.43 0.93
N GLY A 68 11.80 7.01 2.18
CA GLY A 68 12.31 5.74 2.69
C GLY A 68 11.43 4.58 2.28
N LEU A 69 12.04 3.42 2.03
CA LEU A 69 11.30 2.18 1.79
C LEU A 69 11.07 1.46 3.13
N TYR A 70 9.82 1.16 3.42
CA TYR A 70 9.40 0.50 4.64
C TYR A 70 8.48 -0.68 4.34
N VAL A 71 8.58 -1.71 5.16
CA VAL A 71 7.64 -2.83 5.19
C VAL A 71 6.67 -2.63 6.34
N PHE A 72 5.38 -2.85 6.06
CA PHE A 72 4.34 -2.90 7.08
C PHE A 72 4.06 -4.36 7.44
N LEU A 73 4.19 -4.66 8.73
CA LEU A 73 3.96 -5.98 9.30
C LEU A 73 2.63 -5.95 10.09
N PRO A 74 1.51 -6.40 9.49
CA PRO A 74 0.22 -6.40 10.17
C PRO A 74 0.23 -7.41 11.32
N GLU A 75 -0.30 -6.96 12.47
CA GLU A 75 -0.52 -7.75 13.69
C GLU A 75 -2.01 -7.97 13.94
N SER A 76 -2.87 -7.02 13.57
CA SER A 76 -4.33 -7.18 13.55
C SER A 76 -4.90 -6.72 12.22
N ILE A 77 -5.90 -7.45 11.73
CA ILE A 77 -6.55 -7.22 10.44
C ILE A 77 -8.06 -7.33 10.65
N PHE A 78 -8.78 -6.31 10.23
CA PHE A 78 -10.23 -6.26 10.27
C PHE A 78 -10.78 -5.97 8.87
N PHE A 79 -11.76 -6.75 8.45
CA PHE A 79 -12.64 -6.38 7.37
C PHE A 79 -13.66 -5.36 7.87
N MET A 80 -13.86 -4.29 7.11
CA MET A 80 -14.93 -3.34 7.35
C MET A 80 -15.94 -3.42 6.21
N ASP A 81 -17.22 -3.40 6.57
CA ASP A 81 -18.33 -3.35 5.63
C ASP A 81 -19.51 -2.59 6.23
N ASN A 82 -19.61 -1.30 5.89
CA ASN A 82 -20.68 -0.45 6.39
C ASN A 82 -22.08 -0.79 5.84
N ALA A 83 -22.18 -1.73 4.89
CA ALA A 83 -23.47 -2.18 4.37
C ALA A 83 -24.16 -3.15 5.33
N VAL A 84 -23.41 -3.84 6.20
CA VAL A 84 -23.94 -4.69 7.27
C VAL A 84 -24.54 -3.82 8.37
N GLU A 85 -23.70 -2.98 8.98
CA GLU A 85 -24.09 -1.98 9.97
C GLU A 85 -23.01 -0.89 10.06
N PHE A 86 -23.38 0.27 10.63
CA PHE A 86 -22.42 1.36 10.80
C PHE A 86 -21.28 0.94 11.73
N GLY A 87 -20.06 0.93 11.19
CA GLY A 87 -18.86 0.57 11.95
C GLY A 87 -18.66 -0.93 12.13
N PHE A 88 -19.32 -1.77 11.31
CA PHE A 88 -19.09 -3.21 11.29
C PHE A 88 -17.60 -3.54 11.07
N ARG A 89 -17.07 -4.43 11.90
CA ARG A 89 -15.69 -4.92 11.80
C ARG A 89 -15.64 -6.41 12.12
N GLN A 90 -15.01 -7.18 11.24
CA GLN A 90 -14.78 -8.59 11.45
C GLN A 90 -13.27 -8.89 11.41
N PRO A 91 -12.70 -9.55 12.43
CA PRO A 91 -11.30 -9.96 12.38
C PRO A 91 -11.08 -10.95 11.22
N ILE A 92 -10.00 -10.77 10.48
CA ILE A 92 -9.54 -11.72 9.44
C ILE A 92 -8.22 -12.32 9.91
N ASP A 93 -8.07 -13.62 9.69
CA ASP A 93 -6.81 -14.30 9.95
C ASP A 93 -5.75 -13.90 8.91
N LYS A 94 -4.54 -13.62 9.38
CA LYS A 94 -3.44 -13.13 8.54
C LYS A 94 -3.07 -14.14 7.47
N GLU A 95 -3.07 -15.42 7.81
CA GLU A 95 -2.72 -16.53 6.91
C GLU A 95 -3.73 -16.70 5.77
N VAL A 96 -4.98 -16.24 5.98
CA VAL A 96 -6.00 -16.25 4.92
C VAL A 96 -5.77 -15.11 3.93
N LEU A 97 -5.31 -13.95 4.42
CA LEU A 97 -5.13 -12.75 3.59
C LEU A 97 -3.78 -12.71 2.87
N PHE A 98 -2.73 -13.24 3.49
CA PHE A 98 -1.36 -13.28 2.96
C PHE A 98 -0.83 -14.72 2.96
N PRO A 99 -1.28 -15.56 2.01
CA PRO A 99 -0.83 -16.95 1.91
C PRO A 99 0.60 -17.08 1.36
#